data_AF-A0A2V8GCB5-F1
#
_entry.id   AF-A0A2V8GCB5-F1
#
_cell.length_a   1.000
_cell.length_b   1.000
_cell.length_c   1.000
_cell.angle_alpha   90.00
_cell.angle_beta   90.00
_cell.angle_gamma   90.00
#
_symmetry.space_group_name_H-M   'P 1'
#
loop_
_entity.id
_entity.type
_entity.pdbx_description
1 polymer ?
#
loop_
_entity_poly.entity_id
_entity_poly.type
_entity_poly.pdbx_seq_one_letter_code
_entity_poly.pdbx_strand_id
1 'polypeptide(L)'
;MTNVTPQADTRVQLVYGNQNWSSSVRGVAPAYLDLKRWNVARGGMFTDVDVERSSNVCVLGQTVVDQLFGARDPVGEVIRVKDQICVVVGVLEVKGQSATGQDQDDNFLMPYTTVMKKIKGQPWLDDIMCSAVSASAVTQAEEDIAALLRERHHIKPGADDDFNLRHPTEIAEAVKASTQTMELLLAAVASVSLIVGGIGIMNIMLVSVTERTREIGLRQAVGARTGDVLRQFLVEAVILSLIGGAIGILVGTVAAQTIAHTLNWPTRVSTNAIALAFGCSA
;
A
#
# COMPACT_ATOMS: atom_id res chain seq x y z
N MET A 1 -7.06 16.50 20.08
CA MET A 1 -7.00 15.05 19.78
C MET A 1 -8.41 14.51 19.79
N THR A 2 -8.79 13.69 18.83
CA THR A 2 -10.17 13.16 18.79
C THR A 2 -10.26 11.87 19.59
N ASN A 3 -9.35 10.92 19.34
CA ASN A 3 -9.34 9.61 19.99
C ASN A 3 -7.89 9.17 20.29
N VAL A 4 -7.71 8.41 21.37
CA VAL A 4 -6.43 7.85 21.82
C VAL A 4 -6.66 6.40 22.26
N THR A 5 -5.76 5.50 21.86
CA THR A 5 -5.76 4.11 22.35
C THR A 5 -4.35 3.71 22.77
N PRO A 6 -4.16 3.31 24.03
CA PRO A 6 -2.99 2.54 24.45
C PRO A 6 -2.92 1.22 23.67
N GLN A 7 -1.71 0.73 23.40
CA GLN A 7 -1.48 -0.58 22.80
C GLN A 7 -0.53 -1.41 23.66
N ALA A 8 -0.90 -2.67 23.84
CA ALA A 8 -0.08 -3.68 24.48
C ALA A 8 -0.22 -4.98 23.68
N ASP A 9 0.79 -5.29 22.89
CA ASP A 9 0.75 -6.35 21.89
C ASP A 9 1.60 -7.54 22.36
N THR A 10 1.11 -8.73 22.04
CA THR A 10 1.84 -9.97 22.29
C THR A 10 1.36 -11.06 21.34
N ARG A 11 2.23 -12.01 21.00
CA ARG A 11 1.84 -13.18 20.22
C ARG A 11 1.61 -14.35 21.16
N VAL A 12 0.44 -14.96 21.10
CA VAL A 12 0.08 -16.09 21.95
C VAL A 12 -0.70 -17.15 21.16
N GLN A 13 -0.71 -18.36 21.71
CA GLN A 13 -1.51 -19.44 21.18
C GLN A 13 -2.92 -19.38 21.77
N LEU A 14 -3.90 -19.28 20.88
CA LEU A 14 -5.32 -19.32 21.17
C LEU A 14 -5.77 -20.77 21.08
N VAL A 15 -6.60 -21.22 22.03
CA VAL A 15 -7.09 -22.60 22.08
C VAL A 15 -8.60 -22.61 22.27
N TYR A 16 -9.29 -23.33 21.40
CA TYR A 16 -10.73 -23.58 21.48
C TYR A 16 -11.02 -25.05 21.18
N GLY A 17 -11.56 -25.79 22.14
CA GLY A 17 -11.78 -27.23 22.03
C GLY A 17 -10.49 -27.98 21.66
N ASN A 18 -10.50 -28.65 20.50
CA ASN A 18 -9.36 -29.39 19.97
C ASN A 18 -8.52 -28.60 18.94
N GLN A 19 -8.87 -27.33 18.70
CA GLN A 19 -8.19 -26.47 17.73
C GLN A 19 -7.30 -25.46 18.45
N ASN A 20 -6.18 -25.12 17.81
CA ASN A 20 -5.30 -24.07 18.29
C ASN A 20 -4.75 -23.25 17.12
N TRP A 21 -4.52 -21.96 17.37
CA TRP A 21 -4.02 -21.02 16.38
C TRP A 21 -3.11 -19.99 17.06
N SER A 22 -2.00 -19.63 16.42
CA SER A 22 -1.11 -18.58 16.92
C SER A 22 -1.45 -17.25 16.26
N SER A 23 -1.97 -16.30 17.04
CA SER A 23 -2.37 -14.96 16.56
C SER A 23 -1.70 -13.87 17.40
N SER A 24 -1.65 -12.65 16.87
CA SER A 24 -1.38 -11.46 17.67
C SER A 24 -2.58 -11.11 18.54
N VAL A 25 -2.35 -11.04 19.85
CA VAL A 25 -3.27 -10.44 20.81
C VAL A 25 -2.88 -8.99 21.00
N ARG A 26 -3.85 -8.12 20.73
CA ARG A 26 -3.72 -6.68 20.75
C ARG A 26 -4.53 -6.13 21.91
N GLY A 27 -3.84 -5.59 22.90
CA GLY A 27 -4.45 -4.90 24.03
C GLY A 27 -4.80 -3.47 23.62
N VAL A 28 -6.07 -3.14 23.47
CA VAL A 28 -6.53 -1.83 22.98
C VAL A 28 -7.64 -1.24 23.83
N ALA A 29 -7.93 0.05 23.63
CA ALA A 29 -9.14 0.71 24.12
C ALA A 29 -10.27 0.63 23.06
N PRO A 30 -11.54 0.83 23.43
CA PRO A 30 -12.68 0.77 22.49
C PRO A 30 -12.53 1.73 21.30
N ALA A 31 -11.92 2.90 21.54
CA ALA A 31 -11.61 3.92 20.53
C ALA A 31 -10.69 3.42 19.38
N TYR A 32 -10.08 2.24 19.52
CA TYR A 32 -9.26 1.63 18.47
C TYR A 32 -10.01 1.41 17.16
N LEU A 33 -11.30 1.01 17.23
CA LEU A 33 -12.12 0.78 16.04
C LEU A 33 -12.34 2.06 15.24
N ASP A 34 -12.61 3.18 15.92
CA ASP A 34 -12.75 4.49 15.28
C ASP A 34 -11.43 4.94 14.65
N LEU A 35 -10.32 4.76 15.36
CA LEU A 35 -8.98 5.12 14.87
C LEU A 35 -8.59 4.33 13.62
N LYS A 36 -8.91 3.04 13.57
CA LYS A 36 -8.62 2.17 12.42
C LYS A 36 -9.74 2.14 11.38
N ARG A 37 -10.84 2.86 11.61
CA ARG A 37 -12.08 2.80 10.81
C ARG A 37 -12.49 1.36 10.52
N TRP A 38 -12.63 0.58 11.58
CA TRP A 38 -12.91 -0.85 11.50
C TRP A 38 -14.23 -1.16 12.21
N ASN A 39 -15.21 -1.65 11.46
CA ASN A 39 -16.51 -1.97 12.03
C ASN A 39 -16.55 -3.41 12.55
N VAL A 40 -17.53 -3.65 13.42
CA VAL A 40 -17.85 -4.98 13.95
C VAL A 40 -18.90 -5.62 13.05
N ALA A 41 -18.62 -6.80 12.52
CA ALA A 41 -19.54 -7.57 11.69
C ALA A 41 -20.63 -8.28 12.52
N ARG A 42 -20.26 -8.82 13.69
CA ARG A 42 -21.17 -9.56 14.59
C ARG A 42 -20.88 -9.21 16.04
N GLY A 43 -21.92 -9.14 16.88
CA GLY A 43 -21.78 -8.79 18.29
C GLY A 43 -21.47 -7.30 18.50
N GLY A 44 -20.55 -6.99 19.40
CA GLY A 44 -20.16 -5.61 19.72
C GLY A 44 -18.71 -5.47 20.17
N MET A 45 -18.27 -4.23 20.31
CA MET A 45 -16.99 -3.92 20.95
C MET A 45 -17.14 -3.96 22.48
N PHE A 46 -16.06 -4.29 23.20
CA PHE A 46 -16.04 -4.14 24.65
C PHE A 46 -16.08 -2.67 25.08
N THR A 47 -16.54 -2.42 26.30
CA THR A 47 -16.79 -1.06 26.82
C THR A 47 -15.63 -0.51 27.65
N ASP A 48 -15.64 0.78 27.97
CA ASP A 48 -14.65 1.36 28.89
C ASP A 48 -14.72 0.73 30.29
N VAL A 49 -15.91 0.28 30.71
CA VAL A 49 -16.09 -0.45 31.98
C VAL A 49 -15.32 -1.77 31.97
N ASP A 50 -15.27 -2.46 30.82
CA ASP A 50 -14.50 -3.70 30.67
C ASP A 50 -13.00 -3.45 30.75
N VAL A 51 -12.56 -2.30 30.24
CA VAL A 51 -11.17 -1.85 30.33
C VAL A 51 -10.81 -1.52 31.78
N GLU A 52 -11.63 -0.78 32.49
CA GLU A 52 -11.38 -0.43 33.89
C GLU A 52 -11.33 -1.67 34.80
N ARG A 53 -12.25 -2.62 34.58
CA ARG A 53 -12.33 -3.88 35.35
C ARG A 53 -11.31 -4.93 34.94
N SER A 54 -10.55 -4.69 33.86
CA SER A 54 -9.68 -5.71 33.25
C SER A 54 -10.46 -7.00 32.99
N SER A 55 -11.65 -6.86 32.40
CA SER A 55 -12.54 -7.96 32.01
C SER A 55 -11.85 -8.86 30.98
N ASN A 56 -12.12 -10.16 31.07
CA ASN A 56 -11.62 -11.13 30.10
C ASN A 56 -12.59 -11.25 28.92
N VAL A 57 -12.73 -10.18 28.15
CA VAL A 57 -13.54 -10.13 26.92
C VAL A 57 -12.65 -9.91 25.69
N CYS A 58 -13.06 -10.43 24.54
CA CYS A 58 -12.30 -10.29 23.30
C CYS A 58 -13.19 -10.07 22.07
N VAL A 59 -12.58 -9.44 21.07
CA VAL A 59 -13.15 -9.27 19.74
C VAL A 59 -12.19 -9.89 18.72
N LEU A 60 -12.71 -10.70 17.82
CA LEU A 60 -11.91 -11.52 16.90
C LEU A 60 -11.91 -10.94 15.48
N GLY A 61 -10.78 -11.04 14.79
CA GLY A 61 -10.71 -10.89 13.34
C GLY A 61 -11.15 -12.17 12.62
N GLN A 62 -11.51 -12.04 11.34
CA GLN A 62 -12.13 -13.13 10.58
C GLN A 62 -11.20 -14.34 10.43
N THR A 63 -9.89 -14.16 10.22
CA THR A 63 -8.93 -15.28 10.10
C THR A 63 -8.91 -16.14 11.37
N VAL A 64 -8.96 -15.51 12.55
CA VAL A 64 -8.98 -16.24 13.83
C VAL A 64 -10.28 -17.05 13.98
N VAL A 65 -11.41 -16.50 13.52
CA VAL A 65 -12.71 -17.20 13.54
C VAL A 65 -12.67 -18.42 12.64
N ASP A 66 -12.19 -18.27 11.40
CA ASP A 66 -12.13 -19.36 10.43
C ASP A 66 -11.22 -20.51 10.93
N GLN A 67 -10.09 -20.16 11.57
CA GLN A 67 -9.11 -21.14 12.06
C GLN A 67 -9.50 -21.83 13.37
N LEU A 68 -10.32 -21.22 14.23
CA LEU A 68 -10.71 -21.80 15.53
C LEU A 68 -12.14 -22.36 15.56
N PHE A 69 -13.07 -21.71 14.86
CA PHE A 69 -14.50 -22.01 14.91
C PHE A 69 -15.05 -22.57 13.59
N GLY A 70 -14.35 -22.34 12.47
CA GLY A 70 -14.83 -22.68 11.14
C GLY A 70 -16.14 -21.96 10.82
N ALA A 71 -17.21 -22.70 10.58
CA ALA A 71 -18.53 -22.14 10.25
C ALA A 71 -19.44 -21.83 11.47
N ARG A 72 -18.97 -22.04 12.70
CA ARG A 72 -19.77 -21.77 13.91
C ARG A 72 -19.73 -20.30 14.29
N ASP A 73 -20.80 -19.83 14.93
CA ASP A 73 -20.82 -18.48 15.50
C ASP A 73 -19.91 -18.42 16.73
N PRO A 74 -18.86 -17.58 16.75
CA PRO A 74 -17.96 -17.47 17.89
C PRO A 74 -18.51 -16.56 18.99
N VAL A 75 -19.56 -15.76 18.76
CA VAL A 75 -20.03 -14.79 19.75
C VAL A 75 -20.65 -15.50 20.96
N GLY A 76 -20.19 -15.14 22.16
CA GLY A 76 -20.59 -15.76 23.43
C GLY A 76 -19.77 -17.00 23.82
N GLU A 77 -18.97 -17.54 22.90
CA GLU A 77 -18.10 -18.66 23.18
C GLU A 77 -16.88 -18.26 24.01
N VAL A 78 -16.24 -19.27 24.58
CA VAL A 78 -15.14 -19.10 25.53
C VAL A 78 -13.85 -19.66 24.92
N ILE A 79 -12.84 -18.81 24.78
CA ILE A 79 -11.52 -19.16 24.24
C ILE A 79 -10.49 -19.10 25.36
N ARG A 80 -9.55 -20.04 25.35
CA ARG A 80 -8.38 -19.98 26.23
C ARG A 80 -7.24 -19.26 25.52
N VAL A 81 -6.76 -18.20 26.17
CA VAL A 81 -5.63 -17.38 25.74
C VAL A 81 -4.53 -17.54 26.79
N LYS A 82 -3.50 -18.34 26.48
CA LYS A 82 -2.47 -18.73 27.46
C LYS A 82 -3.11 -19.43 28.67
N ASP A 83 -3.06 -18.78 29.85
CA ASP A 83 -3.61 -19.26 31.12
C ASP A 83 -4.95 -18.58 31.48
N GLN A 84 -5.45 -17.70 30.61
CA GLN A 84 -6.68 -16.95 30.84
C GLN A 84 -7.82 -17.46 29.96
N ILE A 85 -9.02 -17.40 30.52
CA ILE A 85 -10.26 -17.74 29.84
C ILE A 85 -10.94 -16.44 29.45
N CYS A 86 -11.31 -16.31 28.17
CA CYS A 86 -11.85 -15.09 27.60
C CYS A 86 -13.15 -15.36 26.83
N VAL A 87 -14.13 -14.48 26.99
CA VAL A 87 -15.43 -14.56 26.30
C VAL A 87 -15.38 -13.70 25.04
N VAL A 88 -15.85 -14.24 23.93
CA VAL A 88 -15.96 -13.51 22.66
C VAL A 88 -17.19 -12.63 22.68
N VAL A 89 -17.01 -11.32 22.55
CA VAL A 89 -18.12 -10.34 22.52
C VAL A 89 -18.44 -9.84 21.11
N GLY A 90 -17.52 -10.02 20.16
CA GLY A 90 -17.75 -9.62 18.78
C GLY A 90 -16.72 -10.14 17.79
N VAL A 91 -17.04 -9.94 16.51
CA VAL A 91 -16.20 -10.27 15.36
C VAL A 91 -16.11 -9.06 14.44
N LEU A 92 -14.91 -8.73 13.99
CA LEU A 92 -14.62 -7.62 13.10
C LEU A 92 -15.03 -7.92 11.66
N GLU A 93 -15.32 -6.88 10.88
CA GLU A 93 -15.47 -6.99 9.43
C GLU A 93 -14.16 -7.40 8.75
N VAL A 94 -14.24 -8.04 7.59
CA VAL A 94 -13.07 -8.45 6.81
C VAL A 94 -12.38 -7.23 6.22
N LYS A 95 -11.09 -7.04 6.51
CA LYS A 95 -10.24 -6.03 5.86
C LYS A 95 -9.36 -6.63 4.77
N GLY A 96 -8.99 -7.90 4.90
CA GLY A 96 -8.05 -8.59 4.02
C GLY A 96 -6.59 -8.19 4.26
N GLN A 97 -5.75 -8.42 3.26
CA GLN A 97 -4.31 -8.19 3.37
C GLN A 97 -3.95 -6.70 3.26
N SER A 98 -2.96 -6.28 4.05
CA SER A 98 -2.29 -4.98 3.91
C SER A 98 -1.53 -4.90 2.57
N ALA A 99 -1.18 -3.69 2.13
CA ALA A 99 -0.32 -3.46 0.97
C ALA A 99 1.05 -4.16 1.07
N THR A 100 1.47 -4.51 2.29
CA THR A 100 2.69 -5.28 2.59
C THR A 100 2.49 -6.80 2.62
N GLY A 101 1.29 -7.29 2.29
CA GLY A 101 0.94 -8.72 2.31
C GLY A 101 0.64 -9.29 3.71
N GLN A 102 0.68 -8.45 4.75
CA GLN A 102 0.32 -8.87 6.10
C GLN A 102 -1.20 -9.05 6.22
N ASP A 103 -1.65 -10.18 6.76
CA ASP A 103 -3.05 -10.40 7.07
C ASP A 103 -3.50 -9.45 8.20
N GLN A 104 -4.46 -8.56 7.91
CA GLN A 104 -5.01 -7.66 8.92
C GLN A 104 -6.10 -8.34 9.75
N ASP A 105 -6.65 -9.46 9.26
CA ASP A 105 -7.75 -10.20 9.88
C ASP A 105 -7.26 -11.25 10.90
N ASP A 106 -5.95 -11.53 10.97
CA ASP A 106 -5.30 -12.28 12.07
C ASP A 106 -5.10 -11.39 13.31
N ASN A 107 -6.22 -10.92 13.88
CA ASN A 107 -6.22 -10.00 15.02
C ASN A 107 -7.11 -10.53 16.15
N PHE A 108 -6.62 -10.42 17.38
CA PHE A 108 -7.36 -10.76 18.59
C PHE A 108 -7.34 -9.56 19.54
N LEU A 109 -8.43 -8.81 19.62
CA LEU A 109 -8.50 -7.60 20.43
C LEU A 109 -8.97 -7.93 21.85
N MET A 110 -8.29 -7.37 22.85
CA MET A 110 -8.69 -7.42 24.26
C MET A 110 -8.51 -6.05 24.89
N PRO A 111 -9.12 -5.77 26.05
CA PRO A 111 -8.80 -4.58 26.81
C PRO A 111 -7.30 -4.51 27.14
N TYR A 112 -6.66 -3.37 26.87
CA TYR A 112 -5.21 -3.20 27.09
C TYR A 112 -4.79 -3.50 28.54
N THR A 113 -5.63 -3.14 29.53
CA THR A 113 -5.37 -3.43 30.95
C THR A 113 -5.35 -4.93 31.24
N THR A 114 -6.19 -5.72 30.57
CA THR A 114 -6.22 -7.19 30.69
C THR A 114 -4.95 -7.81 30.12
N VAL A 115 -4.51 -7.35 28.94
CA VAL A 115 -3.28 -7.85 28.31
C VAL A 115 -2.04 -7.49 29.15
N MET A 116 -1.94 -6.24 29.59
CA MET A 116 -0.84 -5.79 30.45
C MET A 116 -0.76 -6.58 31.75
N LYS A 117 -1.87 -6.68 32.50
CA LYS A 117 -1.87 -7.29 33.84
C LYS A 117 -1.83 -8.82 33.81
N LYS A 118 -2.60 -9.46 32.93
CA LYS A 118 -2.84 -10.92 32.99
C LYS A 118 -2.07 -11.73 31.95
N ILE A 119 -1.68 -11.13 30.83
CA ILE A 119 -0.99 -11.86 29.74
C ILE A 119 0.51 -11.56 29.74
N LYS A 120 0.89 -10.27 29.62
CA LYS A 120 2.29 -9.82 29.59
C LYS A 120 2.91 -9.71 30.99
N GLY A 121 2.12 -9.32 31.99
CA GLY A 121 2.62 -9.06 33.34
C GLY A 121 3.55 -7.85 33.42
N GLN A 122 3.33 -6.83 32.58
CA GLN A 122 4.16 -5.64 32.46
C GLN A 122 3.34 -4.37 32.72
N PRO A 123 3.88 -3.38 33.46
CA PRO A 123 3.16 -2.14 33.77
C PRO A 123 3.26 -1.07 32.67
N TRP A 124 4.02 -1.29 31.60
CA TRP A 124 4.21 -0.34 30.49
C TRP A 124 3.49 -0.78 29.21
N LEU A 125 3.26 0.19 28.33
CA LEU A 125 2.64 0.03 27.01
C LEU A 125 3.73 -0.18 25.95
N ASP A 126 3.37 -0.77 24.81
CA ASP A 126 4.28 -0.86 23.66
C ASP A 126 4.25 0.43 22.84
N ASP A 127 3.05 0.95 22.59
CA ASP A 127 2.84 2.22 21.91
C ASP A 127 1.48 2.86 22.29
N ILE A 128 1.30 4.12 21.91
CA ILE A 128 0.04 4.85 22.05
C ILE A 128 -0.31 5.38 20.67
N MET A 129 -1.49 5.01 20.18
CA MET A 129 -1.99 5.48 18.89
C MET A 129 -3.01 6.59 19.12
N CYS A 130 -2.78 7.72 18.43
CA CYS A 130 -3.59 8.93 18.54
C CYS A 130 -4.09 9.36 17.16
N SER A 131 -5.28 9.96 17.09
CA SER A 131 -5.73 10.67 15.88
C SER A 131 -5.79 12.18 16.13
N ALA A 132 -5.17 12.92 15.21
CA ALA A 132 -5.37 14.35 15.08
C ALA A 132 -6.81 14.67 14.65
N VAL A 133 -7.24 15.90 14.92
CA VAL A 133 -8.57 16.41 14.53
C VAL A 133 -8.67 16.64 13.02
N SER A 134 -7.56 17.05 12.41
CA SER A 134 -7.42 17.25 10.97
C SER A 134 -5.98 16.96 10.52
N ALA A 135 -5.77 16.78 9.21
CA ALA A 135 -4.43 16.61 8.65
C ALA A 135 -3.51 17.81 8.89
N SER A 136 -4.05 19.03 8.89
CA SER A 136 -3.28 20.26 9.14
C SER A 136 -2.86 20.43 10.61
N ALA A 137 -3.51 19.72 11.53
CA ALA A 137 -3.23 19.80 12.96
C ALA A 137 -2.25 18.72 13.44
N VAL A 138 -1.73 17.87 12.54
CA VAL A 138 -0.85 16.75 12.90
C VAL A 138 0.46 17.29 13.50
N THR A 139 1.14 18.21 12.80
CA THR A 139 2.40 18.80 13.28
C THR A 139 2.25 19.51 14.62
N GLN A 140 1.18 20.30 14.80
CA GLN A 140 0.93 20.94 16.10
C GLN A 140 0.65 19.90 17.19
N ALA A 141 -0.12 18.86 16.89
CA ALA A 141 -0.42 17.81 17.85
C ALA A 141 0.84 17.05 18.27
N GLU A 142 1.83 16.89 17.38
CA GLU A 142 3.11 16.28 17.73
C GLU A 142 3.91 17.12 18.72
N GLU A 143 4.02 18.42 18.46
CA GLU A 143 4.71 19.35 19.36
C GLU A 143 4.05 19.34 20.74
N ASP A 144 2.71 19.37 20.77
CA ASP A 144 1.92 19.32 22.01
C ASP A 144 2.10 17.98 22.75
N ILE A 145 2.11 16.85 22.02
CA ILE A 145 2.35 15.51 22.60
C ILE A 145 3.78 15.42 23.13
N ALA A 146 4.77 15.88 22.37
CA ALA A 146 6.17 15.83 22.76
C ALA A 146 6.41 16.69 24.01
N ALA A 147 5.82 17.89 24.07
CA ALA A 147 5.89 18.74 25.26
C ALA A 147 5.24 18.07 26.48
N LEU A 148 4.05 17.49 26.32
CA LEU A 148 3.34 16.80 27.39
C LEU A 148 4.10 15.57 27.90
N LEU A 149 4.69 14.78 27.00
CA LEU A 149 5.47 13.60 27.36
C LEU A 149 6.77 13.99 28.05
N ARG A 150 7.49 15.01 27.57
CA ARG A 150 8.69 15.53 28.26
C ARG A 150 8.37 16.00 29.67
N GLU A 151 7.24 16.70 29.85
CA GLU A 151 6.78 17.12 31.17
C GLU A 151 6.48 15.91 32.08
N ARG A 152 5.67 14.96 31.60
CA ARG A 152 5.31 13.75 32.39
C ARG A 152 6.49 12.85 32.70
N HIS A 153 7.44 12.74 31.79
CA HIS A 153 8.65 11.92 31.95
C HIS A 153 9.76 12.69 32.68
N HIS A 154 9.53 13.95 33.05
CA HIS A 154 10.49 14.82 33.75
C HIS A 154 11.82 14.97 32.98
N ILE A 155 11.74 15.06 31.65
CA ILE A 155 12.91 15.21 30.76
C ILE A 155 13.39 16.66 30.85
N LYS A 156 14.68 16.83 31.19
CA LYS A 156 15.28 18.16 31.32
C LYS A 156 15.47 18.82 29.94
N PRO A 157 15.44 20.16 29.85
CA PRO A 157 15.81 20.86 28.64
C PRO A 157 17.21 20.45 28.16
N GLY A 158 17.33 19.98 26.91
CA GLY A 158 18.57 19.52 26.31
C GLY A 158 18.93 18.05 26.54
N ALA A 159 18.10 17.27 27.25
CA ALA A 159 18.22 15.81 27.29
C ALA A 159 17.48 15.16 26.11
N ASP A 160 17.98 14.01 25.65
CA ASP A 160 17.36 13.23 24.58
C ASP A 160 15.98 12.69 25.00
N ASP A 161 15.08 12.59 24.03
CA ASP A 161 13.74 12.05 24.24
C ASP A 161 13.76 10.52 24.38
N ASP A 162 13.00 9.99 25.34
CA ASP A 162 12.84 8.55 25.58
C ASP A 162 11.67 7.93 24.79
N PHE A 163 10.98 8.74 23.98
CA PHE A 163 9.86 8.37 23.14
C PHE A 163 10.14 8.72 21.67
N ASN A 164 9.39 8.09 20.77
CA ASN A 164 9.46 8.36 19.34
C ASN A 164 8.05 8.58 18.80
N LEU A 165 7.79 9.75 18.22
CA LEU A 165 6.55 10.02 17.49
C LEU A 165 6.75 9.63 16.04
N ARG A 166 5.92 8.70 15.57
CA ARG A 166 5.96 8.21 14.19
C ARG A 166 4.67 8.52 13.48
N HIS A 167 4.78 9.09 12.28
CA HIS A 167 3.63 9.26 11.41
C HIS A 167 3.53 8.14 10.40
N PRO A 168 2.34 7.55 10.23
CA PRO A 168 2.08 6.68 9.09
C PRO A 168 2.35 7.40 7.74
N THR A 169 2.20 8.73 7.68
CA THR A 169 2.44 9.52 6.46
C THR A 169 3.91 9.57 6.06
N GLU A 170 4.85 9.64 7.00
CA GLU A 170 6.29 9.65 6.67
C GLU A 170 6.71 8.39 5.90
N ILE A 171 6.17 7.23 6.27
CA ILE A 171 6.44 5.97 5.56
C ILE A 171 5.81 6.00 4.16
N ALA A 172 4.55 6.46 4.06
CA ALA A 172 3.87 6.56 2.77
C ALA A 172 4.54 7.57 1.83
N GLU A 173 5.02 8.70 2.36
CA GLU A 173 5.74 9.73 1.62
C GLU A 173 7.12 9.26 1.19
N ALA A 174 7.86 8.57 2.07
CA ALA A 174 9.16 7.99 1.71
C ALA A 174 9.02 6.93 0.60
N VAL A 175 8.01 6.05 0.68
CA VAL A 175 7.72 5.09 -0.40
C VAL A 175 7.34 5.83 -1.68
N LYS A 176 6.46 6.83 -1.60
CA LYS A 176 6.04 7.63 -2.77
C LYS A 176 7.23 8.34 -3.43
N ALA A 177 8.11 8.95 -2.65
CA ALA A 177 9.31 9.63 -3.15
C ALA A 177 10.28 8.63 -3.82
N SER A 178 10.48 7.46 -3.23
CA SER A 178 11.29 6.39 -3.81
C SER A 178 10.69 5.87 -5.13
N THR A 179 9.38 5.60 -5.16
CA THR A 179 8.66 5.20 -6.38
C THR A 179 8.76 6.28 -7.46
N GLN A 180 8.55 7.55 -7.12
CA GLN A 180 8.66 8.66 -8.07
C GLN A 180 10.07 8.78 -8.64
N THR A 181 11.10 8.55 -7.82
CA THR A 181 12.50 8.57 -8.28
C THR A 181 12.77 7.42 -9.26
N MET A 182 12.28 6.22 -8.96
CA MET A 182 12.39 5.06 -9.86
C MET A 182 11.61 5.28 -11.16
N GLU A 183 10.41 5.85 -11.09
CA GLU A 183 9.60 6.23 -12.27
C GLU A 183 10.35 7.23 -13.16
N LEU A 184 10.98 8.25 -12.57
CA LEU A 184 11.76 9.24 -13.32
C LEU A 184 12.96 8.59 -14.02
N LEU A 185 13.67 7.69 -13.32
CA LEU A 185 14.80 6.96 -13.89
C LEU A 185 14.36 6.07 -15.06
N LEU A 186 13.27 5.33 -14.90
CA LEU A 186 12.71 4.48 -15.98
C LEU A 186 12.21 5.33 -17.15
N ALA A 187 11.57 6.47 -16.89
CA ALA A 187 11.14 7.40 -17.93
C ALA A 187 12.33 8.00 -18.69
N ALA A 188 13.42 8.32 -18.00
CA ALA A 188 14.65 8.80 -18.62
C ALA A 188 15.28 7.73 -19.53
N VAL A 189 15.38 6.49 -19.06
CA VAL A 189 15.88 5.37 -19.88
C VAL A 189 14.99 5.14 -21.10
N ALA A 190 13.67 5.12 -20.91
CA ALA A 190 12.72 4.98 -22.00
C ALA A 190 12.83 6.12 -23.03
N SER A 191 13.04 7.35 -22.57
CA SER A 191 13.24 8.51 -23.44
C SER A 191 14.52 8.39 -24.28
N VAL A 192 15.62 7.92 -23.68
CA VAL A 192 16.87 7.65 -24.41
C VAL A 192 16.66 6.54 -25.44
N SER A 193 15.97 5.45 -25.08
CA SER A 193 15.63 4.37 -26.01
C SER A 193 14.77 4.85 -27.17
N LEU A 194 13.82 5.76 -26.93
CA LEU A 194 12.99 6.36 -27.96
C LEU A 194 13.85 7.20 -28.95
N ILE A 195 14.77 8.01 -28.44
CA ILE A 195 15.68 8.81 -29.28
C ILE A 195 16.56 7.89 -30.15
N VAL A 196 17.15 6.85 -29.57
CA VAL A 196 17.96 5.88 -30.31
C VAL A 196 17.13 5.15 -31.37
N GLY A 197 15.89 4.78 -31.04
CA GLY A 197 14.94 4.23 -32.01
C GLY A 197 14.63 5.20 -33.15
N GLY A 198 14.40 6.48 -32.83
CA GLY A 198 14.16 7.54 -33.82
C GLY A 198 15.35 7.77 -34.75
N ILE A 199 16.58 7.72 -34.23
CA ILE A 199 17.80 7.76 -35.06
C ILE A 199 17.86 6.56 -36.00
N GLY A 200 17.47 5.37 -35.52
CA GLY A 200 17.37 4.17 -36.36
C GLY A 200 16.40 4.34 -37.52
N ILE A 201 15.19 4.86 -37.25
CA ILE A 201 14.19 5.15 -38.28
C ILE A 201 14.72 6.18 -39.28
N MET A 202 15.36 7.26 -38.78
CA MET A 202 15.98 8.28 -39.62
C MET A 202 17.03 7.67 -40.56
N ASN A 203 17.88 6.77 -40.07
CA ASN A 203 18.90 6.13 -40.90
C ASN A 203 18.30 5.23 -41.98
N ILE A 204 17.29 4.42 -41.64
CA ILE A 204 16.60 3.57 -42.61
C ILE A 204 15.92 4.45 -43.67
N MET A 205 15.25 5.52 -43.26
CA MET A 205 14.61 6.46 -44.18
C MET A 205 15.62 7.18 -45.07
N LEU A 206 16.78 7.59 -44.55
CA LEU A 206 17.83 8.21 -45.34
C LEU A 206 18.33 7.25 -46.43
N VAL A 207 18.63 6.00 -46.08
CA VAL A 207 19.06 4.98 -47.05
C VAL A 207 17.96 4.74 -48.10
N SER A 208 16.71 4.54 -47.67
CA SER A 208 15.58 4.29 -48.59
C SER A 208 15.34 5.44 -49.58
N VAL A 209 15.45 6.69 -49.11
CA VAL A 209 15.33 7.87 -49.97
C VAL A 209 16.50 7.94 -50.95
N THR A 210 17.73 7.67 -50.50
CA THR A 210 18.92 7.70 -51.37
C THR A 210 18.86 6.65 -52.49
N GLU A 211 18.35 5.45 -52.21
CA GLU A 211 18.15 4.39 -53.22
C GLU A 211 17.09 4.76 -54.27
N ARG A 212 16.02 5.45 -53.86
CA ARG A 212 14.91 5.86 -54.74
C ARG A 212 15.12 7.22 -55.42
N THR A 213 16.28 7.86 -55.27
CA THR A 213 16.58 9.19 -55.85
C THR A 213 16.27 9.31 -57.34
N ARG A 214 16.63 8.28 -58.13
CA ARG A 214 16.41 8.27 -59.59
C ARG A 214 14.92 8.23 -59.96
N GLU A 215 14.11 7.53 -59.17
CA GLU A 215 12.66 7.47 -59.37
C GLU A 215 11.99 8.80 -58.99
N ILE A 216 12.41 9.41 -57.88
CA ILE A 216 11.90 10.71 -57.40
C ILE A 216 12.17 11.80 -58.45
N GLY A 217 13.39 11.83 -59.01
CA GLY A 217 13.77 12.78 -60.06
C GLY A 217 12.93 12.62 -61.32
N LEU A 218 12.57 11.38 -61.69
CA LEU A 218 11.69 11.12 -62.83
C LEU A 218 10.27 11.64 -62.57
N ARG A 219 9.73 11.46 -61.35
CA ARG A 219 8.40 11.96 -60.97
C ARG A 219 8.34 13.49 -60.95
N GLN A 220 9.38 14.15 -60.47
CA GLN A 220 9.47 15.61 -60.49
C GLN A 220 9.57 16.17 -61.92
N ALA A 221 10.29 15.49 -62.81
CA ALA A 221 10.37 15.87 -64.23
C ALA A 221 9.02 15.79 -64.97
N VAL A 222 8.12 14.92 -64.52
CA VAL A 222 6.75 14.76 -65.06
C VAL A 222 5.74 15.71 -64.38
N GLY A 223 6.18 16.54 -63.44
CA GLY A 223 5.38 17.62 -62.85
C GLY A 223 4.95 17.42 -61.39
N ALA A 224 5.46 16.40 -60.69
CA ALA A 224 5.22 16.25 -59.25
C ALA A 224 5.87 17.39 -58.45
N ARG A 225 5.15 17.95 -57.46
CA ARG A 225 5.70 19.02 -56.61
C ARG A 225 6.59 18.41 -55.53
N THR A 226 7.61 19.14 -55.10
CA THR A 226 8.49 18.73 -53.98
C THR A 226 7.71 18.42 -52.70
N GLY A 227 6.59 19.13 -52.48
CA GLY A 227 5.68 18.89 -51.35
C GLY A 227 4.98 17.52 -51.40
N ASP A 228 4.71 16.97 -52.58
CA ASP A 228 4.04 15.67 -52.73
C ASP A 228 4.98 14.53 -52.31
N VAL A 229 6.25 14.67 -52.69
CA VAL A 229 7.34 13.74 -52.32
C VAL A 229 7.61 13.80 -50.80
N LEU A 230 7.70 15.01 -50.24
CA LEU A 230 7.88 15.21 -48.79
C LEU A 230 6.73 14.59 -47.98
N ARG A 231 5.48 14.79 -48.42
CA ARG A 231 4.31 14.18 -47.77
C ARG A 231 4.32 12.66 -47.86
N GLN A 232 4.74 12.09 -49.00
CA GLN A 232 4.84 10.63 -49.14
C GLN A 232 5.82 10.04 -48.12
N PHE A 233 7.03 10.60 -48.01
CA PHE A 233 8.03 10.10 -47.06
C PHE A 233 7.65 10.35 -45.60
N LEU A 234 7.02 11.49 -45.30
CA LEU A 234 6.50 11.77 -43.96
C LEU A 234 5.45 10.72 -43.56
N VAL A 235 4.52 10.41 -44.46
CA VAL A 235 3.48 9.39 -44.21
C VAL A 235 4.10 7.99 -44.07
N GLU A 236 5.08 7.63 -44.89
CA GLU A 236 5.81 6.35 -44.79
C GLU A 236 6.51 6.22 -43.43
N ALA A 237 7.20 7.28 -42.97
CA ALA A 237 7.84 7.33 -41.66
C ALA A 237 6.84 7.26 -40.51
N VAL A 238 5.75 8.05 -40.54
CA VAL A 238 4.72 8.04 -39.49
C VAL A 238 4.03 6.68 -39.39
N ILE A 239 3.70 6.04 -40.51
CA ILE A 239 3.09 4.71 -40.51
C ILE A 239 4.05 3.67 -39.90
N LEU A 240 5.33 3.70 -40.27
CA LEU A 240 6.34 2.80 -39.69
C LEU A 240 6.50 3.01 -38.18
N SER A 241 6.54 4.28 -37.73
CA SER A 241 6.59 4.62 -36.30
C SER A 241 5.34 4.16 -35.54
N LEU A 242 4.14 4.38 -36.08
CA LEU A 242 2.88 3.97 -35.46
C LEU A 242 2.76 2.44 -35.35
N ILE A 243 3.14 1.71 -36.41
CA ILE A 243 3.14 0.24 -36.39
C ILE A 243 4.17 -0.27 -35.37
N GLY A 244 5.37 0.30 -35.37
CA GLY A 244 6.42 -0.04 -34.41
C GLY A 244 5.98 0.22 -32.97
N GLY A 245 5.36 1.38 -32.69
CA GLY A 245 4.81 1.73 -31.39
C GLY A 245 3.68 0.80 -30.94
N ALA A 246 2.74 0.47 -31.84
CA ALA A 246 1.66 -0.48 -31.55
C ALA A 246 2.19 -1.88 -31.22
N ILE A 247 3.14 -2.40 -32.01
CA ILE A 247 3.80 -3.68 -31.74
C ILE A 247 4.58 -3.62 -30.43
N GLY A 248 5.31 -2.54 -30.17
CA GLY A 248 6.06 -2.34 -28.93
C GLY A 248 5.16 -2.36 -27.69
N ILE A 249 4.01 -1.69 -27.75
CA ILE A 249 3.01 -1.68 -26.66
C ILE A 249 2.44 -3.08 -26.45
N LEU A 250 2.10 -3.79 -27.54
CA LEU A 250 1.58 -5.15 -27.46
C LEU A 250 2.61 -6.10 -26.81
N VAL A 251 3.85 -6.09 -27.28
CA VAL A 251 4.92 -6.92 -26.72
C VAL A 251 5.22 -6.54 -25.28
N GLY A 252 5.30 -5.25 -24.96
CA GLY A 252 5.58 -4.76 -23.61
C GLY A 252 4.47 -5.13 -22.62
N THR A 253 3.20 -5.02 -23.01
CA THR A 253 2.06 -5.40 -22.15
C THR A 253 1.99 -6.90 -21.92
N VAL A 254 2.20 -7.72 -22.95
CA VAL A 254 2.26 -9.18 -22.81
C VAL A 254 3.42 -9.60 -21.91
N ALA A 255 4.61 -9.03 -22.10
CA ALA A 255 5.76 -9.30 -21.25
C ALA A 255 5.49 -8.93 -19.79
N ALA A 256 4.92 -7.74 -19.54
CA ALA A 256 4.58 -7.27 -18.20
C ALA A 256 3.57 -8.20 -17.50
N GLN A 257 2.50 -8.61 -18.20
CA GLN A 257 1.50 -9.55 -17.64
C GLN A 257 2.10 -10.92 -17.34
N THR A 258 2.97 -11.41 -18.21
CA THR A 258 3.64 -12.71 -18.02
C THR A 258 4.52 -12.70 -16.77
N ILE A 259 5.29 -11.62 -16.58
CA ILE A 259 6.13 -11.43 -15.39
C ILE A 259 5.28 -11.27 -14.13
N ALA A 260 4.19 -10.52 -14.21
CA ALA A 260 3.28 -10.31 -13.07
C ALA A 260 2.69 -11.63 -12.57
N HIS A 261 2.28 -12.50 -13.50
CA HIS A 261 1.70 -13.80 -13.17
C HIS A 261 2.73 -14.80 -12.62
N THR A 262 3.99 -14.75 -13.08
CA THR A 262 5.04 -15.65 -12.57
C THR A 262 5.60 -15.23 -11.22
N LEU A 263 5.63 -13.93 -10.92
CA LEU A 263 6.18 -13.37 -9.68
C LEU A 263 5.13 -13.00 -8.63
N ASN A 264 3.83 -13.17 -8.91
CA ASN A 264 2.70 -12.75 -8.05
C ASN A 264 2.76 -11.26 -7.65
N TRP A 265 3.25 -10.40 -8.53
CA TRP A 265 3.32 -8.96 -8.26
C TRP A 265 2.06 -8.24 -8.73
N PRO A 266 1.48 -7.35 -7.92
CA PRO A 266 0.33 -6.55 -8.31
C PRO A 266 0.75 -5.47 -9.32
N THR A 267 0.91 -5.82 -10.58
CA THR A 267 1.20 -4.85 -11.64
C THR A 267 -0.08 -4.15 -12.06
N ARG A 268 -0.18 -2.84 -11.82
CA ARG A 268 -1.21 -2.00 -12.43
C ARG A 268 -0.62 -1.26 -13.62
N VAL A 269 -1.05 -1.64 -14.82
CA VAL A 269 -0.68 -0.93 -16.05
C VAL A 269 -1.48 0.37 -16.11
N SER A 270 -0.79 1.51 -16.09
CA SER A 270 -1.43 2.84 -16.16
C SER A 270 -1.78 3.21 -17.60
N THR A 271 -3.06 3.46 -17.86
CA THR A 271 -3.57 3.87 -19.19
C THR A 271 -2.96 5.20 -19.67
N ASN A 272 -2.63 6.11 -18.74
CA ASN A 272 -2.00 7.39 -19.08
C ASN A 272 -0.58 7.22 -19.61
N ALA A 273 0.18 6.24 -19.12
CA ALA A 273 1.52 5.95 -19.60
C ALA A 273 1.50 5.42 -21.05
N ILE A 274 0.49 4.60 -21.38
CA ILE A 274 0.27 4.10 -22.75
C ILE A 274 -0.08 5.26 -23.69
N ALA A 275 -0.97 6.15 -23.27
CA ALA A 275 -1.37 7.32 -24.06
C ALA A 275 -0.19 8.28 -24.33
N LEU A 276 0.66 8.52 -23.32
CA LEU A 276 1.88 9.33 -23.48
C LEU A 276 2.87 8.67 -24.43
N ALA A 277 3.07 7.36 -24.35
CA ALA A 277 3.95 6.62 -25.26
C ALA A 277 3.47 6.71 -26.72
N PHE A 278 2.15 6.60 -26.95
CA PHE A 278 1.57 6.74 -28.29
C PHE A 278 1.70 8.17 -28.81
N GLY A 279 1.47 9.17 -27.96
CA GLY A 279 1.62 10.58 -28.30
C GLY A 279 3.05 11.01 -28.61
N CYS A 280 4.06 10.37 -28.00
CA CYS A 280 5.46 10.60 -28.32
C CYS A 280 5.94 9.85 -29.58
N SER A 281 5.19 8.86 -30.05
CA SER A 281 5.54 8.04 -31.23
C SER A 281 4.91 8.52 -32.54
N ALA A 282 3.98 9.48 -32.48
CA ALA A 282 3.29 10.10 -33.61
C ALA A 282 3.89 11.48 -33.94
#